data_AF-A0A359GT31-F1
#
_entry.id   AF-A0A359GT31-F1
#
_cell.length_a   1.000
_cell.length_b   1.000
_cell.length_c   1.000
_cell.angle_alpha   90.00
_cell.angle_beta   90.00
_cell.angle_gamma   90.00
#
_symmetry.space_group_name_H-M   'P 1'
#
loop_
_entity.id
_entity.type
_entity.pdbx_description
1 polymer ?
#
loop_
_entity_poly.entity_id
_entity_poly.type
_entity_poly.pdbx_seq_one_letter_code
_entity_poly.pdbx_strand_id
1 'polypeptide(L)'
;MNKSDRNLGMGTDISRRDFLNGCKLAVGASLLPGAVLAQDSYIAAQDVPNYYPPEFTGMRGSHSGSFETAHQARDGASFNGSDNGERYDLVVVGAGISGLSAAHFYQQARGANSKILILENHDDFGGHAKRNEFQIDSNNVIGYGGSMLLEAPGYYPAIAKKLLEDLGIETQRFYRYFDQDFYSSMGLYKGEGIFFDAETFGVDHLAVGDWSDPSILAQAPLSTKARGDLQRLFKDERHYLPEMPAAEQSDYLQKMDYRSYLKNHAAMDEGVLDVMQSYARGVWAVAIDALPARIAWSSGYPGFGNLDLGFESYDREGDQEEPSIF
;
A
#
# COMPACT_ATOMS: atom_id res chain seq x y z
N MET A 1 18.90 8.95 30.15
CA MET A 1 18.10 8.16 29.19
C MET A 1 16.62 8.43 29.47
N ASN A 2 15.88 8.92 28.49
CA ASN A 2 14.45 9.27 28.64
C ASN A 2 13.56 8.01 28.46
N LYS A 3 12.24 8.14 28.63
CA LYS A 3 11.29 7.00 28.51
C LYS A 3 11.22 6.42 27.09
N SER A 4 11.39 7.26 26.07
CA SER A 4 11.43 6.85 24.66
C SER A 4 12.68 6.01 24.37
N ASP A 5 13.86 6.46 24.80
CA ASP A 5 15.12 5.73 24.67
C ASP A 5 15.05 4.33 25.32
N ARG A 6 14.35 4.21 26.46
CA ARG A 6 14.12 2.91 27.13
C ARG A 6 13.19 1.99 26.33
N ASN A 7 12.09 2.52 25.81
CA ASN A 7 11.16 1.73 24.98
C ASN A 7 11.80 1.27 23.66
N LEU A 8 12.76 2.05 23.14
CA LEU A 8 13.57 1.72 21.97
C LEU A 8 14.76 0.79 22.29
N GLY A 9 14.96 0.40 23.54
CA GLY A 9 16.04 -0.52 23.94
C GLY A 9 17.44 0.09 24.01
N MET A 10 17.58 1.42 23.98
CA MET A 10 18.86 2.15 23.87
C MET A 10 19.77 2.09 25.12
N GLY A 11 19.28 1.54 26.23
CA GLY A 11 20.05 1.34 27.48
C GLY A 11 20.22 -0.11 27.87
N THR A 12 19.84 -1.03 26.98
CA THR A 12 20.15 -2.44 27.09
C THR A 12 21.43 -2.66 26.30
N ASP A 13 22.42 -3.33 26.89
CA ASP A 13 23.58 -3.78 26.13
C ASP A 13 23.06 -4.76 25.07
N ILE A 14 23.16 -4.40 23.78
CA ILE A 14 22.70 -5.26 22.70
C ILE A 14 23.75 -6.36 22.53
N SER A 15 23.64 -7.42 23.33
CA SER A 15 24.28 -8.70 23.00
C SER A 15 23.54 -9.29 21.80
N ARG A 16 24.19 -9.20 20.63
CA ARG A 16 23.59 -9.34 19.29
C ARG A 16 23.08 -10.76 19.01
N ARG A 17 21.79 -10.86 18.69
CA ARG A 17 21.10 -11.97 18.01
C ARG A 17 20.12 -11.31 17.03
N ASP A 18 20.04 -11.53 15.72
CA ASP A 18 20.86 -12.14 14.66
C ASP A 18 20.25 -11.59 13.35
N PHE A 19 21.06 -11.32 12.31
CA PHE A 19 20.55 -11.42 10.93
C PHE A 19 21.69 -11.60 9.91
N LEU A 20 21.65 -12.73 9.18
CA LEU A 20 22.26 -12.93 7.86
C LEU A 20 21.59 -14.15 7.20
N ASN A 21 21.40 -14.07 5.88
CA ASN A 21 20.77 -15.05 5.01
C ASN A 21 21.16 -16.51 5.32
N GLY A 22 20.16 -17.32 5.65
CA GLY A 22 20.38 -18.72 5.99
C GLY A 22 19.09 -19.49 6.27
N CYS A 23 18.02 -19.25 5.50
CA CYS A 23 16.93 -20.22 5.45
C CYS A 23 17.49 -21.54 4.91
N LYS A 24 17.67 -22.54 5.79
CA LYS A 24 17.53 -23.94 5.38
C LYS A 24 16.07 -24.16 5.00
N LEU A 25 15.65 -23.72 3.81
CA LEU A 25 14.44 -24.26 3.21
C LEU A 25 14.82 -25.66 2.69
N ALA A 26 14.77 -26.63 3.61
CA ALA A 26 14.41 -27.99 3.22
C ALA A 26 12.93 -27.98 2.81
N VAL A 27 12.64 -27.47 1.61
CA VAL A 27 11.33 -27.65 0.98
C VAL A 27 11.55 -28.51 -0.25
N GLY A 28 11.13 -29.78 -0.15
CA GLY A 28 10.89 -30.63 -1.33
C GLY A 28 12.03 -31.58 -1.73
N ALA A 29 12.46 -32.47 -0.84
CA ALA A 29 13.07 -33.74 -1.24
C ALA A 29 11.99 -34.68 -1.84
N SER A 30 11.51 -34.36 -3.03
CA SER A 30 10.62 -35.20 -3.86
C SER A 30 10.64 -34.58 -5.25
N LEU A 31 11.42 -35.03 -6.24
CA LEU A 31 11.57 -36.38 -6.74
C LEU A 31 12.87 -36.43 -7.58
N LEU A 32 13.87 -37.23 -7.17
CA LEU A 32 14.74 -38.09 -8.00
C LEU A 32 16.08 -38.42 -7.27
N PRO A 33 16.58 -39.67 -7.35
CA PRO A 33 17.79 -40.11 -6.68
C PRO A 33 19.03 -39.88 -7.55
N GLY A 34 19.95 -39.05 -7.07
CA GLY A 34 21.20 -38.75 -7.77
C GLY A 34 22.19 -38.02 -6.88
N ALA A 35 22.94 -38.82 -6.12
CA ALA A 35 24.28 -38.59 -5.58
C ALA A 35 24.95 -37.19 -5.73
N VAL A 36 25.46 -36.72 -4.58
CA VAL A 36 26.82 -36.14 -4.40
C VAL A 36 27.03 -34.71 -4.90
N LEU A 37 27.14 -33.77 -3.94
CA LEU A 37 28.32 -32.91 -3.67
C LEU A 37 27.98 -31.91 -2.55
N ALA A 38 28.11 -32.34 -1.31
CA ALA A 38 28.18 -31.43 -0.16
C ALA A 38 29.61 -30.88 -0.05
N GLN A 39 30.06 -30.09 -1.03
CA GLN A 39 31.32 -29.35 -0.96
C GLN A 39 31.53 -28.28 -2.04
N ASP A 40 30.46 -27.79 -2.68
CA ASP A 40 30.58 -26.67 -3.62
C ASP A 40 30.21 -25.36 -2.92
N SER A 41 31.10 -24.38 -3.09
CA SER A 41 30.92 -22.98 -2.69
C SER A 41 29.50 -22.53 -2.98
N TYR A 42 28.71 -22.27 -1.93
CA TYR A 42 27.38 -21.70 -2.07
C TYR A 42 27.53 -20.32 -2.71
N ILE A 43 27.26 -20.24 -4.01
CA ILE A 43 27.06 -18.97 -4.71
C ILE A 43 25.72 -18.44 -4.20
N ALA A 44 25.72 -17.28 -3.55
CA ALA A 44 24.46 -16.65 -3.19
C ALA A 44 23.66 -16.41 -4.46
N ALA A 45 22.32 -16.46 -4.42
CA ALA A 45 21.51 -16.29 -5.63
C ALA A 45 21.91 -15.03 -6.44
N GLN A 46 22.24 -13.95 -5.73
CA GLN A 46 22.73 -12.68 -6.30
C GLN A 46 24.09 -12.73 -7.02
N ASP A 47 24.91 -13.75 -6.73
CA ASP A 47 26.26 -13.90 -7.30
C ASP A 47 26.24 -14.78 -8.57
N VAL A 48 25.06 -15.24 -9.00
CA VAL A 48 24.89 -16.01 -10.23
C VAL A 48 25.13 -15.10 -11.46
N PRO A 49 25.90 -15.53 -12.47
CA PRO A 49 26.05 -14.75 -13.70
C PRO A 49 24.69 -14.42 -14.34
N ASN A 50 24.52 -13.16 -14.77
CA ASN A 50 23.26 -12.61 -15.28
C ASN A 50 22.10 -12.60 -14.27
N TYR A 51 22.40 -12.56 -12.97
CA TYR A 51 21.38 -12.30 -11.96
C TYR A 51 20.81 -10.89 -12.14
N TYR A 52 19.64 -10.81 -12.76
CA TYR A 52 18.90 -9.57 -12.96
C TYR A 52 17.40 -9.80 -12.74
N PRO A 53 16.96 -9.83 -11.47
CA PRO A 53 15.58 -10.08 -11.08
C PRO A 53 14.51 -9.23 -11.79
N PRO A 54 14.75 -7.95 -12.16
CA PRO A 54 13.75 -7.14 -12.85
C PRO A 54 13.25 -7.73 -14.18
N GLU A 55 14.05 -8.55 -14.87
CA GLU A 55 13.65 -9.23 -16.13
C GLU A 55 12.84 -10.52 -15.91
N PHE A 56 12.73 -10.99 -14.66
CA PHE A 56 12.05 -12.26 -14.39
C PHE A 56 10.53 -12.09 -14.53
N THR A 57 9.90 -13.02 -15.26
CA THR A 57 8.45 -13.05 -15.51
C THR A 57 7.71 -13.97 -14.52
N GLY A 58 6.38 -13.91 -14.51
CA GLY A 58 5.51 -14.71 -13.64
C GLY A 58 4.96 -13.94 -12.43
N MET A 59 4.24 -14.62 -11.53
CA MET A 59 3.76 -13.99 -10.29
C MET A 59 4.93 -13.75 -9.34
N ARG A 60 5.14 -12.49 -9.01
CA ARG A 60 6.31 -11.94 -8.33
C ARG A 60 5.85 -11.13 -7.12
N GLY A 61 6.69 -11.02 -6.09
CA GLY A 61 6.37 -10.35 -4.82
C GLY A 61 6.56 -11.31 -3.65
N SER A 62 5.77 -11.15 -2.59
CA SER A 62 5.77 -12.12 -1.50
C SER A 62 5.33 -13.49 -2.00
N HIS A 63 6.17 -14.49 -1.79
CA HIS A 63 5.97 -15.87 -2.23
C HIS A 63 6.11 -16.83 -1.04
N SER A 64 5.73 -18.09 -1.22
CA SER A 64 6.05 -19.09 -0.19
C SER A 64 7.56 -19.15 0.02
N GLY A 65 7.97 -19.09 1.27
CA GLY A 65 9.34 -18.98 1.76
C GLY A 65 9.71 -17.56 2.22
N SER A 66 8.96 -16.52 1.81
CA SER A 66 9.30 -15.13 2.15
C SER A 66 8.83 -14.69 3.53
N PHE A 67 7.79 -15.31 4.10
CA PHE A 67 7.16 -14.85 5.36
C PHE A 67 7.20 -15.88 6.49
N GLU A 68 7.46 -17.15 6.17
CA GLU A 68 7.35 -18.28 7.07
C GLU A 68 8.35 -18.18 8.23
N THR A 69 9.59 -17.75 7.95
CA THR A 69 10.60 -17.56 8.99
C THR A 69 10.22 -16.45 9.98
N ALA A 70 9.63 -15.36 9.50
CA ALA A 70 9.14 -14.28 10.36
C ALA A 70 7.99 -14.76 11.25
N HIS A 71 7.06 -15.56 10.70
CA HIS A 71 5.99 -16.18 11.48
C HIS A 71 6.53 -17.19 12.50
N GLN A 72 7.50 -18.01 12.14
CA GLN A 72 8.17 -18.92 13.07
C GLN A 72 8.79 -18.14 14.24
N ALA A 73 9.47 -17.03 13.97
CA ALA A 73 10.02 -16.17 15.02
C ALA A 73 8.92 -15.59 15.93
N ARG A 74 7.84 -15.08 15.36
CA ARG A 74 6.64 -14.62 16.11
C ARG A 74 6.07 -15.73 16.99
N ASP A 75 6.05 -16.96 16.48
CA ASP A 75 5.49 -18.13 17.14
C ASP A 75 6.49 -18.79 18.12
N GLY A 76 7.65 -18.16 18.36
CA GLY A 76 8.61 -18.56 19.40
C GLY A 76 9.69 -19.56 18.94
N ALA A 77 9.85 -19.78 17.63
CA ALA A 77 10.94 -20.59 17.11
C ALA A 77 12.31 -20.00 17.49
N SER A 78 13.28 -20.88 17.70
CA SER A 78 14.67 -20.53 17.97
C SER A 78 15.55 -20.90 16.78
N PHE A 79 16.47 -20.01 16.43
CA PHE A 79 17.42 -20.19 15.33
C PHE A 79 18.84 -20.30 15.90
N ASN A 80 19.66 -21.15 15.29
CA ASN A 80 21.09 -21.28 15.63
C ASN A 80 21.91 -20.39 14.69
N GLY A 81 22.86 -19.65 15.24
CA GLY A 81 23.78 -18.79 14.49
C GLY A 81 25.22 -18.93 15.01
N SER A 82 26.19 -18.43 14.24
CA SER A 82 27.60 -18.37 14.61
C SER A 82 28.18 -17.00 14.27
N ASP A 83 29.05 -16.45 15.11
CA ASP A 83 29.75 -15.20 14.83
C ASP A 83 30.69 -15.38 13.63
N ASN A 84 30.53 -14.53 12.62
CA ASN A 84 31.38 -14.51 11.43
C ASN A 84 32.55 -13.51 11.54
N GLY A 85 32.67 -12.82 12.67
CA GLY A 85 33.71 -11.82 12.94
C GLY A 85 33.46 -10.45 12.31
N GLU A 86 32.37 -10.29 11.55
CA GLU A 86 32.08 -9.03 10.88
C GLU A 86 31.49 -8.00 11.86
N ARG A 87 31.72 -6.73 11.54
CA ARG A 87 31.19 -5.58 12.27
C ARG A 87 30.59 -4.61 11.27
N TYR A 88 29.46 -4.03 11.64
CA TYR A 88 28.68 -3.09 10.84
C TYR A 88 28.23 -1.93 11.74
N ASP A 89 28.28 -0.72 11.22
CA ASP A 89 27.83 0.51 11.88
C ASP A 89 26.29 0.60 11.89
N LEU A 90 25.63 0.03 10.88
CA LEU A 90 24.18 -0.07 10.75
C LEU A 90 23.81 -1.42 10.13
N VAL A 91 22.73 -2.02 10.64
CA VAL A 91 22.08 -3.17 10.01
C VAL A 91 20.65 -2.76 9.69
N VAL A 92 20.25 -2.89 8.43
CA VAL A 92 18.90 -2.61 7.93
C VAL A 92 18.26 -3.94 7.52
N VAL A 93 17.06 -4.21 8.05
CA VAL A 93 16.25 -5.38 7.69
C VAL A 93 15.10 -4.89 6.82
N GLY A 94 15.08 -5.33 5.56
CA GLY A 94 14.20 -4.87 4.48
C GLY A 94 14.89 -3.82 3.61
N ALA A 95 15.03 -4.12 2.32
CA ALA A 95 15.56 -3.21 1.31
C ALA A 95 14.46 -2.48 0.53
N GLY A 96 13.32 -2.20 1.17
CA GLY A 96 12.29 -1.30 0.64
C GLY A 96 12.69 0.18 0.75
N ILE A 97 11.82 1.08 0.26
CA ILE A 97 12.05 2.54 0.29
C ILE A 97 12.50 3.01 1.68
N SER A 98 11.80 2.59 2.75
CA SER A 98 12.13 2.99 4.12
C SER A 98 13.53 2.53 4.57
N GLY A 99 13.90 1.29 4.26
CA GLY A 99 15.19 0.72 4.66
C GLY A 99 16.35 1.33 3.88
N LEU A 100 16.18 1.49 2.56
CA LEU A 100 17.17 2.14 1.71
C LEU A 100 17.34 3.63 2.07
N SER A 101 16.25 4.32 2.41
CA SER A 101 16.30 5.71 2.91
C SER A 101 17.05 5.80 4.23
N ALA A 102 16.83 4.86 5.15
CA ALA A 102 17.56 4.81 6.42
C ALA A 102 19.06 4.61 6.19
N ALA A 103 19.45 3.71 5.29
CA ALA A 103 20.86 3.50 4.91
C ALA A 103 21.46 4.77 4.28
N HIS A 104 20.76 5.41 3.35
CA HIS A 104 21.17 6.65 2.68
C HIS A 104 21.42 7.78 3.67
N PHE A 105 20.44 8.10 4.52
CA PHE A 105 20.58 9.18 5.49
C PHE A 105 21.60 8.86 6.59
N TYR A 106 21.75 7.58 6.97
CA TYR A 106 22.80 7.17 7.89
C TYR A 106 24.19 7.42 7.30
N GLN A 107 24.40 7.02 6.05
CA GLN A 107 25.67 7.25 5.35
C GLN A 107 25.98 8.75 5.20
N GLN A 108 24.97 9.58 4.91
CA GLN A 108 25.14 11.04 4.89
C GLN A 108 25.55 11.60 6.26
N ALA A 109 24.94 11.11 7.34
CA ALA A 109 25.20 11.61 8.70
C ALA A 109 26.53 11.11 9.30
N ARG A 110 26.98 9.90 8.91
CA ARG A 110 28.15 9.22 9.52
C ARG A 110 29.37 9.16 8.61
N GLY A 111 29.21 9.48 7.33
CA GLY A 111 30.26 9.50 6.32
C GLY A 111 30.28 8.26 5.43
N ALA A 112 30.87 8.41 4.25
CA ALA A 112 30.91 7.39 3.19
C ALA A 112 31.59 6.07 3.60
N ASN A 113 32.44 6.09 4.63
CA ASN A 113 33.13 4.90 5.15
C ASN A 113 32.29 4.06 6.12
N SER A 114 31.02 4.44 6.36
CA SER A 114 30.12 3.65 7.22
C SER A 114 29.89 2.27 6.61
N LYS A 115 30.12 1.22 7.40
CA LYS A 115 29.89 -0.16 6.97
C LYS A 115 28.44 -0.55 7.29
N ILE A 116 27.59 -0.54 6.27
CA ILE A 116 26.15 -0.81 6.38
C ILE A 116 25.84 -2.20 5.81
N LEU A 117 25.11 -3.02 6.57
CA LEU A 117 24.53 -4.28 6.09
C LEU A 117 23.05 -4.06 5.80
N ILE A 118 22.59 -4.42 4.60
CA ILE A 118 21.18 -4.40 4.22
C ILE A 118 20.77 -5.83 3.90
N LEU A 119 19.62 -6.23 4.43
CA LEU A 119 19.14 -7.60 4.37
C LEU A 119 17.76 -7.63 3.77
N GLU A 120 17.60 -8.36 2.68
CA GLU A 120 16.36 -8.47 1.93
C GLU A 120 16.02 -9.96 1.75
N ASN A 121 14.76 -10.31 2.01
CA ASN A 121 14.29 -11.68 1.89
C ASN A 121 13.72 -12.00 0.50
N HIS A 122 13.56 -10.97 -0.34
CA HIS A 122 13.29 -11.12 -1.77
C HIS A 122 14.59 -11.18 -2.56
N ASP A 123 14.46 -11.57 -3.82
CA ASP A 123 15.56 -11.63 -4.77
C ASP A 123 15.92 -10.26 -5.36
N ASP A 124 15.26 -9.19 -4.97
CA ASP A 124 15.59 -7.83 -5.41
C ASP A 124 15.21 -6.84 -4.33
N PHE A 125 15.81 -5.65 -4.40
CA PHE A 125 15.45 -4.54 -3.52
C PHE A 125 14.19 -3.81 -4.01
N GLY A 126 13.69 -2.89 -3.19
CA GLY A 126 12.54 -2.04 -3.50
C GLY A 126 11.29 -2.36 -2.68
N GLY A 127 11.17 -3.57 -2.13
CA GLY A 127 9.99 -4.00 -1.37
C GLY A 127 8.72 -3.89 -2.22
N HIS A 128 7.68 -3.22 -1.72
CA HIS A 128 6.46 -2.94 -2.50
C HIS A 128 6.71 -2.11 -3.77
N ALA A 129 7.80 -1.33 -3.82
CA ALA A 129 8.18 -0.51 -4.96
C ALA A 129 9.20 -1.19 -5.89
N LYS A 130 9.27 -2.53 -5.87
CA LYS A 130 10.07 -3.29 -6.83
C LYS A 130 9.58 -2.99 -8.25
N ARG A 131 10.51 -2.95 -9.23
CA ARG A 131 10.20 -2.73 -10.64
C ARG A 131 10.12 -4.03 -11.42
N ASN A 132 9.33 -4.03 -12.48
CA ASN A 132 9.25 -5.09 -13.48
C ASN A 132 9.72 -4.54 -14.82
N GLU A 133 10.55 -5.27 -15.55
CA GLU A 133 11.06 -4.86 -16.86
C GLU A 133 10.56 -5.82 -17.95
N PHE A 134 10.05 -5.25 -19.04
CA PHE A 134 9.52 -5.99 -20.18
C PHE A 134 10.16 -5.50 -21.47
N GLN A 135 10.49 -6.42 -22.36
CA GLN A 135 10.85 -6.09 -23.73
C GLN A 135 9.60 -6.15 -24.60
N ILE A 136 9.20 -5.00 -25.17
CA ILE A 136 8.15 -4.89 -26.17
C ILE A 136 8.78 -4.34 -27.44
N ASP A 137 8.86 -5.19 -28.46
CA ASP A 137 9.60 -4.94 -29.70
C ASP A 137 11.08 -4.56 -29.43
N SER A 138 11.47 -3.32 -29.72
CA SER A 138 12.81 -2.78 -29.44
C SER A 138 12.87 -1.91 -28.18
N ASN A 139 11.79 -1.84 -27.40
CA ASN A 139 11.65 -0.95 -26.26
C ASN A 139 11.71 -1.73 -24.94
N ASN A 140 12.51 -1.24 -24.00
CA ASN A 140 12.41 -1.64 -22.60
C ASN A 140 11.28 -0.83 -21.94
N VAL A 141 10.33 -1.54 -21.36
CA VAL A 141 9.19 -0.98 -20.63
C VAL A 141 9.34 -1.31 -19.16
N ILE A 142 9.33 -0.28 -18.32
CA ILE A 142 9.42 -0.43 -16.87
C ILE A 142 8.00 -0.29 -16.30
N GLY A 143 7.56 -1.32 -15.58
CA GLY A 143 6.31 -1.33 -14.82
C GLY A 143 6.56 -1.36 -13.31
N TYR A 144 5.50 -1.13 -12.55
CA TYR A 144 5.50 -1.25 -11.10
C TYR A 144 5.23 -2.69 -10.65
N GLY A 145 5.85 -3.10 -9.54
CA GLY A 145 5.56 -4.36 -8.85
C GLY A 145 4.51 -4.22 -7.75
N GLY A 146 4.16 -3.00 -7.35
CA GLY A 146 3.14 -2.72 -6.35
C GLY A 146 2.88 -1.23 -6.18
N SER A 147 3.86 -0.50 -5.62
CA SER A 147 3.79 0.96 -5.52
C SER A 147 3.83 1.59 -6.91
N MET A 148 2.77 2.31 -7.26
CA MET A 148 2.56 2.87 -8.59
C MET A 148 2.95 4.35 -8.67
N LEU A 149 2.73 5.08 -7.58
CA LEU A 149 2.53 6.53 -7.58
C LEU A 149 3.19 7.18 -6.34
N LEU A 150 3.77 8.38 -6.51
CA LEU A 150 4.11 9.32 -5.45
C LEU A 150 2.91 10.22 -5.20
N GLU A 151 2.01 9.86 -4.28
CA GLU A 151 0.86 10.70 -4.00
C GLU A 151 1.27 12.06 -3.40
N ALA A 152 0.88 13.16 -4.04
CA ALA A 152 1.00 14.53 -3.57
C ALA A 152 2.40 14.95 -3.02
N PRO A 153 3.52 14.76 -3.76
CA PRO A 153 4.88 15.08 -3.33
C PRO A 153 5.10 16.54 -2.91
N GLY A 154 4.25 17.46 -3.36
CA GLY A 154 4.22 18.86 -2.92
C GLY A 154 4.01 19.02 -1.42
N TYR A 155 3.32 18.08 -0.77
CA TYR A 155 3.04 18.09 0.67
C TYR A 155 4.04 17.28 1.50
N TYR A 156 5.02 16.66 0.85
CA TYR A 156 6.01 15.85 1.57
C TYR A 156 6.80 16.68 2.58
N PRO A 157 7.14 16.10 3.75
CA PRO A 157 8.03 16.73 4.71
C PRO A 157 9.41 16.92 4.08
N ALA A 158 10.16 17.91 4.57
CA ALA A 158 11.46 18.29 4.02
C ALA A 158 12.44 17.10 3.88
N ILE A 159 12.40 16.14 4.80
CA ILE A 159 13.26 14.94 4.75
C ILE A 159 12.94 14.02 3.57
N ALA A 160 11.66 13.89 3.21
CA ALA A 160 11.24 13.08 2.06
C ALA A 160 11.53 13.81 0.74
N LYS A 161 11.30 15.12 0.68
CA LYS A 161 11.71 15.95 -0.47
C LYS A 161 13.21 15.89 -0.72
N LYS A 162 14.01 15.96 0.35
CA LYS A 162 15.47 15.79 0.28
C LYS A 162 15.86 14.43 -0.33
N LEU A 163 15.17 13.35 -0.01
CA LEU A 163 15.44 12.05 -0.62
C LEU A 163 15.21 12.09 -2.15
N LEU A 164 14.10 12.69 -2.59
CA LEU A 164 13.81 12.84 -4.02
C LEU A 164 14.90 13.67 -4.72
N GLU A 165 15.32 14.79 -4.11
CA GLU A 165 16.41 15.63 -4.62
C GLU A 165 17.75 14.88 -4.70
N ASP A 166 18.13 14.16 -3.64
CA ASP A 166 19.37 13.41 -3.58
C ASP A 166 19.42 12.28 -4.64
N LEU A 167 18.26 11.71 -4.97
CA LEU A 167 18.11 10.69 -6.02
C LEU A 167 17.97 11.28 -7.43
N GLY A 168 17.88 12.62 -7.56
CA GLY A 168 17.68 13.30 -8.84
C GLY A 168 16.27 13.12 -9.42
N ILE A 169 15.26 12.89 -8.59
CA ILE A 169 13.86 12.74 -9.00
C ILE A 169 13.24 14.12 -9.19
N GLU A 170 12.90 14.46 -10.43
CA GLU A 170 12.27 15.73 -10.80
C GLU A 170 10.77 15.56 -11.03
N THR A 171 9.96 15.73 -9.98
CA THR A 171 8.50 15.56 -10.03
C THR A 171 7.85 16.43 -11.11
N GLN A 172 8.32 17.67 -11.31
CA GLN A 172 7.78 18.58 -12.32
C GLN A 172 7.76 18.04 -13.77
N ARG A 173 8.59 17.04 -14.10
CA ARG A 173 8.57 16.41 -15.43
C ARG A 173 7.31 15.59 -15.68
N PHE A 174 6.69 15.05 -14.63
CA PHE A 174 5.56 14.14 -14.75
C PHE A 174 4.31 14.80 -15.33
N TYR A 175 4.10 16.10 -15.06
CA TYR A 175 3.04 16.92 -15.69
C TYR A 175 3.09 16.91 -17.23
N ARG A 176 4.24 16.61 -17.82
CA ARG A 176 4.42 16.51 -19.27
C ARG A 176 4.38 15.06 -19.78
N TYR A 177 4.82 14.11 -18.95
CA TYR A 177 4.99 12.72 -19.37
C TYR A 177 3.70 11.89 -19.19
N PHE A 178 2.83 12.31 -18.27
CA PHE A 178 1.55 11.65 -18.07
C PHE A 178 0.49 12.25 -19.02
N ASP A 179 -0.03 11.40 -19.91
CA ASP A 179 -1.12 11.78 -20.82
C ASP A 179 -2.47 11.74 -20.08
N GLN A 180 -2.84 12.88 -19.50
CA GLN A 180 -4.13 13.05 -18.79
C GLN A 180 -5.35 12.95 -19.71
N ASP A 181 -5.14 13.02 -21.03
CA ASP A 181 -6.22 12.97 -22.01
C ASP A 181 -6.35 11.60 -22.67
N PHE A 182 -5.44 10.65 -22.39
CA PHE A 182 -5.37 9.34 -23.02
C PHE A 182 -6.76 8.66 -23.12
N TYR A 183 -7.45 8.47 -22.00
CA TYR A 183 -8.76 7.83 -21.98
C TYR A 183 -9.84 8.64 -22.73
N SER A 184 -9.91 9.95 -22.50
CA SER A 184 -10.87 10.80 -23.23
C SER A 184 -10.61 10.85 -24.72
N SER A 185 -9.34 10.79 -25.14
CA SER A 185 -8.95 10.80 -26.55
C SER A 185 -9.41 9.54 -27.29
N MET A 186 -9.59 8.44 -26.55
CA MET A 186 -10.16 7.18 -27.05
C MET A 186 -11.70 7.15 -26.97
N GLY A 187 -12.34 8.26 -26.57
CA GLY A 187 -13.78 8.30 -26.35
C GLY A 187 -14.24 7.50 -25.13
N LEU A 188 -13.31 7.08 -24.26
CA LEU A 188 -13.63 6.47 -22.98
C LEU A 188 -14.04 7.57 -22.00
N TYR A 189 -15.14 7.33 -21.29
CA TYR A 189 -15.65 8.27 -20.31
C TYR A 189 -14.58 8.49 -19.22
N LYS A 190 -14.26 9.75 -18.93
CA LYS A 190 -13.30 10.13 -17.88
C LYS A 190 -13.84 9.92 -16.46
N GLY A 191 -15.13 9.59 -16.32
CA GLY A 191 -15.76 9.41 -15.02
C GLY A 191 -15.98 7.95 -14.65
N GLU A 192 -16.58 7.77 -13.48
CA GLU A 192 -16.73 6.49 -12.82
C GLU A 192 -17.76 5.58 -13.51
N GLY A 193 -17.65 4.28 -13.23
CA GLY A 193 -18.64 3.30 -13.64
C GLY A 193 -18.79 2.24 -12.54
N ILE A 194 -20.02 1.77 -12.35
CA ILE A 194 -20.32 0.74 -11.36
C ILE A 194 -20.86 -0.48 -12.07
N PHE A 195 -20.18 -1.60 -11.84
CA PHE A 195 -20.64 -2.90 -12.27
C PHE A 195 -21.42 -3.55 -11.14
N PHE A 196 -22.68 -3.86 -11.40
CA PHE A 196 -23.56 -4.65 -10.56
C PHE A 196 -23.50 -6.09 -11.08
N ASP A 197 -22.86 -6.99 -10.33
CA ASP A 197 -22.79 -8.41 -10.68
C ASP A 197 -24.11 -9.16 -10.41
N ALA A 198 -24.39 -10.17 -11.22
CA ALA A 198 -25.60 -10.98 -11.07
C ALA A 198 -25.66 -11.76 -9.74
N GLU A 199 -24.52 -12.14 -9.17
CA GLU A 199 -24.44 -12.88 -7.91
C GLU A 199 -24.97 -12.07 -6.72
N THR A 200 -24.73 -10.76 -6.73
CA THR A 200 -25.16 -9.83 -5.66
C THR A 200 -26.49 -9.16 -6.00
N PHE A 201 -26.67 -8.71 -7.25
CA PHE A 201 -27.78 -7.84 -7.64
C PHE A 201 -28.82 -8.52 -8.54
N GLY A 202 -28.63 -9.80 -8.87
CA GLY A 202 -29.56 -10.63 -9.63
C GLY A 202 -29.49 -10.47 -11.15
N VAL A 203 -28.79 -9.45 -11.66
CA VAL A 203 -28.50 -9.27 -13.09
C VAL A 203 -27.21 -8.47 -13.27
N ASP A 204 -26.41 -8.84 -14.28
CA ASP A 204 -25.26 -8.05 -14.70
C ASP A 204 -25.73 -6.71 -15.29
N HIS A 205 -25.28 -5.61 -14.69
CA HIS A 205 -25.56 -4.27 -15.18
C HIS A 205 -24.34 -3.37 -14.99
N LEU A 206 -23.93 -2.69 -16.06
CA LEU A 206 -22.88 -1.67 -16.00
C LEU A 206 -23.53 -0.29 -16.13
N ALA A 207 -23.47 0.49 -15.05
CA ALA A 207 -23.83 1.90 -15.07
C ALA A 207 -22.57 2.73 -15.34
N VAL A 208 -22.52 3.42 -16.48
CA VAL A 208 -21.37 4.27 -16.87
C VAL A 208 -21.78 5.73 -16.76
N GLY A 209 -21.08 6.50 -15.93
CA GLY A 209 -21.43 7.90 -15.70
C GLY A 209 -21.30 8.31 -14.23
N ASP A 210 -21.50 9.59 -13.97
CA ASP A 210 -21.69 10.08 -12.60
C ASP A 210 -22.95 9.45 -11.99
N TRP A 211 -22.76 8.47 -11.12
CA TRP A 211 -23.79 7.82 -10.31
C TRP A 211 -24.54 8.74 -9.34
N SER A 212 -24.07 9.98 -9.12
CA SER A 212 -24.89 11.02 -8.48
C SER A 212 -26.05 11.44 -9.38
N ASP A 213 -25.94 11.30 -10.71
CA ASP A 213 -27.01 11.55 -11.68
C ASP A 213 -28.07 10.43 -11.64
N PRO A 214 -29.34 10.75 -11.32
CA PRO A 214 -30.43 9.79 -11.35
C PRO A 214 -30.62 9.06 -12.68
N SER A 215 -30.24 9.68 -13.80
CA SER A 215 -30.38 9.10 -15.13
C SER A 215 -29.51 7.85 -15.30
N ILE A 216 -28.32 7.85 -14.70
CA ILE A 216 -27.34 6.75 -14.74
C ILE A 216 -27.84 5.55 -13.93
N LEU A 217 -28.47 5.81 -12.77
CA LEU A 217 -28.98 4.77 -11.88
C LEU A 217 -30.40 4.30 -12.25
N ALA A 218 -31.07 4.90 -13.23
CA ALA A 218 -32.46 4.61 -13.56
C ALA A 218 -32.70 3.12 -13.91
N GLN A 219 -31.70 2.47 -14.50
CA GLN A 219 -31.73 1.05 -14.88
C GLN A 219 -30.92 0.15 -13.94
N ALA A 220 -30.29 0.71 -12.91
CA ALA A 220 -29.55 -0.08 -11.93
C ALA A 220 -30.49 -1.08 -11.25
N PRO A 221 -30.03 -2.33 -11.00
CA PRO A 221 -30.82 -3.40 -10.37
C PRO A 221 -30.99 -3.19 -8.85
N LEU A 222 -31.49 -2.02 -8.50
CA LEU A 222 -31.69 -1.54 -7.14
C LEU A 222 -33.16 -1.16 -6.93
N SER A 223 -33.62 -1.27 -5.68
CA SER A 223 -34.94 -0.78 -5.31
C SER A 223 -35.03 0.74 -5.52
N THR A 224 -36.24 1.27 -5.68
CA THR A 224 -36.44 2.74 -5.76
C THR A 224 -35.90 3.45 -4.52
N LYS A 225 -36.01 2.83 -3.35
CA LYS A 225 -35.43 3.36 -2.10
C LYS A 225 -33.90 3.37 -2.14
N ALA A 226 -33.28 2.26 -2.54
CA ALA A 226 -31.81 2.17 -2.62
C ALA A 226 -31.23 3.18 -3.61
N ARG A 227 -31.86 3.40 -4.77
CA ARG A 227 -31.42 4.45 -5.71
C ARG A 227 -31.49 5.86 -5.12
N GLY A 228 -32.57 6.16 -4.39
CA GLY A 228 -32.71 7.44 -3.70
C GLY A 228 -31.71 7.64 -2.56
N ASP A 229 -31.45 6.59 -1.78
CA ASP A 229 -30.46 6.60 -0.71
C ASP A 229 -29.03 6.72 -1.23
N LEU A 230 -28.71 6.06 -2.34
CA LEU A 230 -27.40 6.17 -2.99
C LEU A 230 -27.16 7.61 -3.48
N GLN A 231 -28.15 8.22 -4.15
CA GLN A 231 -28.06 9.63 -4.54
C GLN A 231 -27.89 10.55 -3.34
N ARG A 232 -28.63 10.29 -2.25
CA ARG A 232 -28.51 11.05 -1.01
C ARG A 232 -27.12 10.91 -0.42
N LEU A 233 -26.53 9.72 -0.39
CA LEU A 233 -25.20 9.48 0.16
C LEU A 233 -24.14 10.40 -0.47
N PHE A 234 -24.15 10.55 -1.80
CA PHE A 234 -23.18 11.36 -2.53
C PHE A 234 -23.46 12.86 -2.59
N LYS A 235 -24.73 13.27 -2.42
CA LYS A 235 -25.14 14.68 -2.58
C LYS A 235 -25.39 15.41 -1.27
N ASP A 236 -25.55 14.68 -0.17
CA ASP A 236 -25.91 15.28 1.11
C ASP A 236 -24.67 15.91 1.76
N GLU A 237 -24.77 17.20 2.08
CA GLU A 237 -23.72 17.96 2.79
C GLU A 237 -23.76 17.73 4.31
N ARG A 238 -24.67 16.87 4.80
CA ARG A 238 -24.82 16.57 6.22
C ARG A 238 -24.06 15.31 6.62
N HIS A 239 -23.49 15.32 7.82
CA HIS A 239 -23.07 14.09 8.52
C HIS A 239 -24.22 13.48 9.31
N TYR A 240 -24.06 12.21 9.68
CA TYR A 240 -25.11 11.44 10.38
C TYR A 240 -24.75 11.08 11.83
N LEU A 241 -23.64 11.61 12.35
CA LEU A 241 -23.29 11.44 13.76
C LEU A 241 -24.40 11.97 14.69
N PRO A 242 -24.68 11.29 15.82
CA PRO A 242 -25.59 11.80 16.82
C PRO A 242 -24.97 13.01 17.54
N GLU A 243 -25.79 13.78 18.24
CA GLU A 243 -25.31 14.90 19.05
C GLU A 243 -24.31 14.40 20.12
N MET A 244 -23.05 14.77 19.95
CA MET A 244 -21.96 14.46 20.88
C MET A 244 -20.88 15.54 20.83
N PRO A 245 -20.04 15.66 21.88
CA PRO A 245 -18.95 16.63 21.89
C PRO A 245 -18.00 16.43 20.71
N ALA A 246 -17.60 17.51 20.03
CA ALA A 246 -16.70 17.47 18.87
C ALA A 246 -15.39 16.71 19.16
N ALA A 247 -14.86 16.84 20.38
CA ALA A 247 -13.64 16.16 20.82
C ALA A 247 -13.76 14.63 20.86
N GLU A 248 -14.97 14.07 20.90
CA GLU A 248 -15.21 12.61 20.98
C GLU A 248 -15.51 11.98 19.61
N GLN A 249 -15.88 12.79 18.61
CA GLN A 249 -16.37 12.31 17.31
C GLN A 249 -15.32 11.48 16.56
N SER A 250 -14.05 11.89 16.59
CA SER A 250 -12.95 11.16 15.93
C SER A 250 -12.73 9.77 16.53
N ASP A 251 -12.67 9.68 17.86
CA ASP A 251 -12.52 8.40 18.57
C ASP A 251 -13.75 7.50 18.43
N TYR A 252 -14.93 8.10 18.30
CA TYR A 252 -16.17 7.38 18.06
C TYR A 252 -16.17 6.72 16.67
N LEU A 253 -15.85 7.49 15.62
CA LEU A 253 -15.74 6.99 14.25
C LEU A 253 -14.58 5.99 14.07
N GLN A 254 -13.52 6.08 14.87
CA GLN A 254 -12.40 5.12 14.84
C GLN A 254 -12.80 3.72 15.32
N LYS A 255 -13.84 3.61 16.17
CA LYS A 255 -14.30 2.36 16.79
C LYS A 255 -15.47 1.70 16.06
N MET A 256 -15.87 2.26 14.92
CA MET A 256 -16.99 1.80 14.11
C MET A 256 -16.51 1.62 12.68
N ASP A 257 -16.92 0.55 12.03
CA ASP A 257 -16.66 0.39 10.60
C ASP A 257 -17.60 1.28 9.76
N TYR A 258 -17.18 1.58 8.53
CA TYR A 258 -17.91 2.47 7.65
C TYR A 258 -19.27 1.89 7.21
N ARG A 259 -19.40 0.55 7.04
CA ARG A 259 -20.70 -0.09 6.77
C ARG A 259 -21.68 0.16 7.92
N SER A 260 -21.25 -0.03 9.16
CA SER A 260 -22.04 0.22 10.36
C SER A 260 -22.45 1.69 10.47
N TYR A 261 -21.57 2.63 10.09
CA TYR A 261 -21.92 4.05 10.03
C TYR A 261 -23.04 4.33 9.02
N LEU A 262 -22.89 3.85 7.78
CA LEU A 262 -23.92 4.04 6.74
C LEU A 262 -25.26 3.38 7.13
N LYS A 263 -25.20 2.21 7.76
CA LYS A 263 -26.38 1.47 8.20
C LYS A 263 -27.09 2.14 9.38
N ASN A 264 -26.37 2.39 10.45
CA ASN A 264 -26.97 2.75 11.75
C ASN A 264 -27.19 4.25 11.91
N HIS A 265 -26.36 5.08 11.27
CA HIS A 265 -26.44 6.53 11.37
C HIS A 265 -27.09 7.14 10.13
N ALA A 266 -26.61 6.78 8.94
CA ALA A 266 -27.14 7.32 7.69
C ALA A 266 -28.45 6.62 7.23
N ALA A 267 -28.84 5.55 7.92
CA ALA A 267 -30.05 4.75 7.65
C ALA A 267 -30.17 4.28 6.19
N MET A 268 -29.04 3.93 5.59
CA MET A 268 -28.97 3.50 4.19
C MET A 268 -29.66 2.16 3.99
N ASP A 269 -30.34 2.00 2.84
CA ASP A 269 -30.88 0.72 2.39
C ASP A 269 -29.79 -0.34 2.25
N GLU A 270 -30.11 -1.62 2.51
CA GLU A 270 -29.12 -2.71 2.34
C GLU A 270 -28.57 -2.76 0.91
N GLY A 271 -29.39 -2.45 -0.12
CA GLY A 271 -28.90 -2.38 -1.49
C GLY A 271 -27.80 -1.32 -1.72
N VAL A 272 -27.81 -0.23 -0.94
CA VAL A 272 -26.71 0.77 -0.96
C VAL A 272 -25.49 0.21 -0.24
N LEU A 273 -25.68 -0.47 0.89
CA LEU A 273 -24.56 -1.07 1.62
C LEU A 273 -23.86 -2.15 0.80
N ASP A 274 -24.60 -2.90 -0.01
CA ASP A 274 -24.04 -3.92 -0.91
C ASP A 274 -23.25 -3.30 -2.06
N VAL A 275 -23.72 -2.18 -2.64
CA VAL A 275 -22.93 -1.38 -3.59
C VAL A 275 -21.65 -0.85 -2.95
N MET A 276 -21.76 -0.27 -1.76
CA MET A 276 -20.62 0.35 -1.07
C MET A 276 -19.66 -0.69 -0.46
N GLN A 277 -20.03 -1.97 -0.39
CA GLN A 277 -19.26 -3.04 0.26
C GLN A 277 -17.82 -3.09 -0.26
N SER A 278 -17.65 -2.95 -1.58
CA SER A 278 -16.35 -3.01 -2.26
C SER A 278 -15.66 -1.65 -2.42
N TYR A 279 -16.31 -0.55 -2.04
CA TYR A 279 -15.86 0.81 -2.33
C TYR A 279 -14.45 1.11 -1.80
N ALA A 280 -14.13 0.56 -0.62
CA ALA A 280 -12.82 0.73 -0.01
C ALA A 280 -11.68 -0.10 -0.64
N ARG A 281 -11.99 -1.11 -1.45
CA ARG A 281 -11.01 -2.12 -1.88
C ARG A 281 -9.93 -1.55 -2.79
N GLY A 282 -10.26 -0.56 -3.61
CA GLY A 282 -9.31 0.03 -4.55
C GLY A 282 -8.10 0.67 -3.87
N VAL A 283 -8.31 1.29 -2.70
CA VAL A 283 -7.27 2.01 -1.95
C VAL A 283 -6.77 1.17 -0.77
N TRP A 284 -7.70 0.56 -0.01
CA TRP A 284 -7.38 -0.07 1.27
C TRP A 284 -7.30 -1.60 1.22
N ALA A 285 -7.60 -2.22 0.07
CA ALA A 285 -7.65 -3.67 -0.12
C ALA A 285 -8.59 -4.43 0.84
N VAL A 286 -9.48 -3.71 1.54
CA VAL A 286 -10.51 -4.25 2.44
C VAL A 286 -11.88 -3.70 2.08
N ALA A 287 -12.92 -4.37 2.56
CA ALA A 287 -14.29 -3.88 2.43
C ALA A 287 -14.64 -2.87 3.54
N ILE A 288 -15.75 -2.14 3.36
CA ILE A 288 -16.15 -1.06 4.27
C ILE A 288 -16.60 -1.54 5.67
N ASP A 289 -16.80 -2.85 5.85
CA ASP A 289 -17.06 -3.50 7.14
C ASP A 289 -15.79 -3.84 7.93
N ALA A 290 -14.62 -3.65 7.31
CA ALA A 290 -13.30 -3.77 7.94
C ALA A 290 -12.53 -2.44 7.96
N LEU A 291 -13.10 -1.36 7.40
CA LEU A 291 -12.51 -0.03 7.37
C LEU A 291 -13.16 0.86 8.45
N PRO A 292 -12.41 1.43 9.40
CA PRO A 292 -12.97 2.37 10.36
C PRO A 292 -13.61 3.57 9.65
N ALA A 293 -14.78 4.02 10.12
CA ALA A 293 -15.50 5.16 9.56
C ALA A 293 -14.68 6.46 9.61
N ARG A 294 -13.78 6.59 10.59
CA ARG A 294 -12.83 7.71 10.63
C ARG A 294 -11.88 7.70 9.43
N ILE A 295 -11.41 6.53 9.01
CA ILE A 295 -10.53 6.41 7.85
C ILE A 295 -11.31 6.72 6.58
N ALA A 296 -12.55 6.22 6.46
CA ALA A 296 -13.45 6.57 5.37
C ALA A 296 -13.66 8.09 5.26
N TRP A 297 -13.93 8.77 6.38
CA TRP A 297 -14.01 10.24 6.42
C TRP A 297 -12.72 10.91 5.95
N SER A 298 -11.56 10.48 6.47
CA SER A 298 -10.29 11.08 6.07
C SER A 298 -9.98 10.83 4.60
N SER A 299 -10.45 9.72 4.02
CA SER A 299 -10.28 9.37 2.61
C SER A 299 -11.34 9.96 1.68
N GLY A 300 -12.15 10.92 2.14
CA GLY A 300 -13.12 11.59 1.27
C GLY A 300 -14.37 10.78 0.94
N TYR A 301 -14.59 9.64 1.61
CA TYR A 301 -15.76 8.81 1.30
C TYR A 301 -17.06 9.54 1.66
N PRO A 302 -18.17 9.25 0.98
CA PRO A 302 -19.40 10.03 1.12
C PRO A 302 -20.09 9.83 2.49
N GLY A 303 -21.09 10.67 2.77
CA GLY A 303 -21.91 10.53 3.97
C GLY A 303 -21.34 11.15 5.25
N PHE A 304 -20.24 11.91 5.15
CA PHE A 304 -19.73 12.72 6.25
C PHE A 304 -19.93 14.23 6.05
N GLY A 305 -20.38 14.67 4.87
CA GLY A 305 -20.77 16.06 4.63
C GLY A 305 -19.78 17.10 5.17
N ASN A 306 -20.29 18.06 5.93
CA ASN A 306 -19.52 19.14 6.55
C ASN A 306 -18.79 18.77 7.86
N LEU A 307 -18.62 17.48 8.18
CA LEU A 307 -17.96 17.04 9.41
C LEU A 307 -16.50 17.51 9.47
N ASP A 308 -16.15 18.23 10.54
CA ASP A 308 -14.80 18.68 10.84
C ASP A 308 -14.25 17.97 12.09
N LEU A 309 -13.24 17.13 11.92
CA LEU A 309 -12.56 16.48 13.04
C LEU A 309 -11.27 17.21 13.49
N GLY A 310 -10.96 18.37 12.93
CA GLY A 310 -9.81 19.20 13.32
C GLY A 310 -8.44 18.66 12.88
N PHE A 311 -8.42 17.74 11.91
CA PHE A 311 -7.22 17.21 11.25
C PHE A 311 -7.34 17.36 9.74
N GLU A 312 -6.22 17.27 9.02
CA GLU A 312 -6.22 17.17 7.55
C GLU A 312 -7.04 15.91 7.13
N SER A 313 -8.14 16.15 6.42
CA SER A 313 -8.85 15.16 5.61
C SER A 313 -8.36 15.31 4.17
N TYR A 314 -8.23 14.21 3.42
CA TYR A 314 -7.73 14.22 2.04
C TYR A 314 -8.54 15.18 1.14
N ASP A 315 -9.86 15.34 1.37
CA ASP A 315 -10.77 16.01 0.44
C ASP A 315 -11.28 17.40 0.90
N ARG A 316 -10.50 18.18 1.65
CA ARG A 316 -10.96 19.55 2.00
C ARG A 316 -10.74 20.53 0.85
N GLU A 317 -11.84 20.79 0.12
CA GLU A 317 -11.97 21.82 -0.92
C GLU A 317 -11.17 23.09 -0.59
N GLY A 318 -10.12 23.37 -1.38
CA GLY A 318 -9.40 24.64 -1.33
C GLY A 318 -7.90 24.55 -1.53
N ASP A 319 -7.30 23.39 -1.27
CA ASP A 319 -5.91 23.13 -1.64
C ASP A 319 -5.89 22.62 -3.09
N GLN A 320 -5.03 23.17 -3.95
CA GLN A 320 -4.85 22.61 -5.28
C GLN A 320 -4.30 21.19 -5.10
N GLU A 321 -5.18 20.20 -5.17
CA GLU A 321 -4.80 18.80 -5.21
C GLU A 321 -3.81 18.64 -6.37
N GLU A 322 -2.61 18.19 -6.04
CA GLU A 322 -1.70 17.73 -7.07
C GLU A 322 -2.42 16.62 -7.83
N PRO A 323 -2.49 16.67 -9.16
CA PRO A 323 -3.23 15.67 -9.92
C PRO A 323 -2.61 14.30 -9.64
N SER A 324 -3.44 13.24 -9.65
CA SER A 324 -3.02 11.84 -9.45
C SER A 324 -2.22 11.29 -10.64
N ILE A 325 -1.19 12.03 -11.04
CA ILE A 325 -0.25 11.69 -12.12
C ILE A 325 1.07 11.18 -11.56
N PHE A 326 1.34 11.41 -10.28
CA PHE A 326 2.62 11.14 -9.64
C PHE A 326 2.69 9.76 -9.05
#